data_AF-A0A0Q7BIA2-F1
#
_entry.id   AF-A0A0Q7BIA2-F1
#
_cell.length_a   1.000
_cell.length_b   1.000
_cell.length_c   1.000
_cell.angle_alpha   90.00
_cell.angle_beta   90.00
_cell.angle_gamma   90.00
#
_symmetry.space_group_name_H-M   'P 1'
#
loop_
_entity.id
_entity.type
_entity.pdbx_description
1 polymer ?
#
loop_
_entity_poly.entity_id
_entity_poly.type
_entity_poly.pdbx_seq_one_letter_code
_entity_poly.pdbx_strand_id
1 'polypeptide(L)' 'MRTNIEIDDKLMKDALKATGAKTKREVVELGLKTLVQLRAQEKARDLKGRITWEGDLDALRQNR' A
#
# COMPACT_ATOMS: atom_id res chain seq x y z
N MET A 1 -15.09 14.92 -5.80
CA MET A 1 -14.62 16.04 -6.65
C MET A 1 -14.45 15.54 -8.07
N ARG A 2 -14.90 16.28 -9.10
CA ARG A 2 -14.59 15.97 -10.49
C ARG A 2 -13.35 16.76 -10.89
N THR A 3 -12.34 16.08 -11.42
CA THR A 3 -11.07 16.68 -11.83
C THR A 3 -10.67 16.09 -13.16
N ASN A 4 -10.21 16.93 -14.09
CA ASN A 4 -9.62 16.47 -15.34
C ASN A 4 -8.10 16.42 -15.15
N ILE A 5 -7.52 15.23 -15.32
CA ILE A 5 -6.09 14.98 -15.18
C ILE A 5 -5.63 14.10 -16.34
N GLU A 6 -4.43 14.36 -16.83
CA GLU A 6 -3.79 13.55 -17.86
C GLU A 6 -3.02 12.41 -17.18
N ILE A 7 -3.28 11.17 -17.61
CA ILE A 7 -2.65 9.97 -17.07
C ILE A 7 -2.20 9.11 -18.24
N ASP A 8 -0.99 8.56 -18.13
CA ASP A 8 -0.48 7.61 -19.11
C ASP A 8 -1.41 6.38 -19.23
N ASP A 9 -1.78 6.06 -20.47
CA ASP A 9 -2.73 4.98 -20.76
C ASP A 9 -2.17 3.59 -20.45
N LYS A 10 -0.86 3.40 -20.58
CA LYS A 10 -0.20 2.13 -20.26
C LYS A 10 -0.24 1.91 -18.74
N LEU A 11 0.11 2.93 -17.97
CA LEU A 11 0.03 2.92 -16.51
C LEU A 11 -1.39 2.58 -16.03
N MET A 12 -2.42 3.22 -16.60
CA MET A 12 -3.81 2.95 -16.22
C MET A 12 -4.23 1.51 -16.54
N LYS A 13 -3.81 0.96 -17.69
CA LYS A 13 -4.07 -0.44 -18.07
C LYS A 13 -3.37 -1.42 -17.13
N ASP A 14 -2.11 -1.16 -16.80
CA ASP A 14 -1.33 -2.02 -15.91
C ASP A 14 -1.94 -2.00 -14.49
N ALA A 15 -2.35 -0.83 -14.01
CA ALA A 15 -3.02 -0.68 -12.72
C ALA A 15 -4.39 -1.38 -12.68
N LEU A 16 -5.21 -1.27 -13.72
CA LEU A 16 -6.48 -1.99 -13.83
C LEU A 16 -6.26 -3.51 -13.76
N LYS A 17 -5.28 -4.03 -14.49
CA LYS A 17 -4.93 -5.46 -14.47
C LYS A 17 -4.41 -5.92 -13.11
N ALA A 18 -3.53 -5.14 -12.49
CA ALA A 18 -2.92 -5.49 -11.21
C ALA A 18 -3.92 -5.44 -10.04
N THR A 19 -4.88 -4.51 -10.09
CA THR A 19 -5.86 -4.32 -9.00
C THR A 19 -7.16 -5.07 -9.21
N GLY A 20 -7.48 -5.48 -10.44
CA GLY A 20 -8.79 -6.05 -10.78
C GLY A 20 -9.94 -5.03 -10.74
N ALA A 21 -9.63 -3.74 -10.61
CA ALA A 21 -10.63 -2.68 -10.54
C ALA A 21 -11.42 -2.57 -11.85
N LYS A 22 -12.71 -2.20 -11.73
CA LYS A 22 -13.62 -2.17 -12.89
C LYS A 22 -13.59 -0.84 -13.63
N THR A 23 -13.14 0.22 -12.96
CA THR A 23 -13.20 1.59 -13.51
C THR A 23 -11.91 2.37 -13.26
N LYS A 24 -11.59 3.31 -14.16
CA LYS A 24 -10.47 4.24 -13.98
C LYS A 24 -10.59 5.03 -12.67
N ARG A 25 -11.80 5.41 -12.26
CA ARG A 25 -12.06 6.13 -11.00
C ARG A 25 -11.64 5.31 -9.78
N GLU A 26 -11.98 4.02 -9.78
CA GLU A 26 -11.66 3.11 -8.70
C GLU A 26 -10.16 2.89 -8.56
N VAL A 27 -9.44 2.75 -9.68
CA VAL A 27 -7.97 2.67 -9.69
C VAL A 27 -7.33 3.92 -9.09
N VAL A 28 -7.81 5.10 -9.48
CA VAL A 28 -7.28 6.37 -8.96
C VAL A 28 -7.54 6.48 -7.45
N GLU A 29 -8.75 6.15 -6.99
CA GLU A 29 -9.10 6.15 -5.57
C GLU A 29 -8.23 5.17 -4.76
N LEU A 30 -8.04 3.96 -5.27
CA LEU A 30 -7.16 2.96 -4.68
C LEU A 30 -5.71 3.46 -4.59
N GLY A 31 -5.17 4.00 -5.68
CA GLY A 31 -3.82 4.55 -5.72
C GLY A 31 -3.61 5.65 -4.69
N LEU A 32 -4.55 6.59 -4.56
CA LEU A 32 -4.49 7.67 -3.57
C LEU A 32 -4.54 7.12 -2.14
N LYS A 33 -5.42 6.15 -1.85
CA LYS A 33 -5.49 5.51 -0.52
C LYS A 33 -4.18 4.79 -0.18
N THR A 34 -3.62 4.05 -1.13
CA THR A 34 -2.34 3.35 -0.95
C THR A 34 -1.21 4.34 -0.67
N LEU A 35 -1.14 5.47 -1.38
CA LEU A 35 -0.14 6.50 -1.09
C LEU A 35 -0.24 7.03 0.35
N VAL A 36 -1.44 7.31 0.83
CA VAL A 36 -1.65 7.73 2.23
C VAL A 36 -1.23 6.64 3.21
N GLN A 37 -1.58 5.38 2.95
CA GLN A 37 -1.19 4.25 3.79
C GLN A 37 0.33 4.05 3.84
N LEU A 38 1.01 4.14 2.69
CA LEU A 38 2.47 4.02 2.62
C LEU A 38 3.16 5.13 3.43
N ARG A 39 2.66 6.37 3.34
CA ARG A 39 3.17 7.49 4.16
C ARG A 39 2.89 7.31 5.65
N ALA A 40 1.74 6.75 6.01
CA ALA A 40 1.46 6.42 7.41
C ALA A 40 2.42 5.34 7.94
N GLN A 41 2.77 4.36 7.11
CA GLN A 41 3.75 3.31 7.44
C GLN A 41 5.19 3.83 7.53
N GLU A 42 5.55 4.92 6.84
CA GLU A 42 6.88 5.54 6.99
C GLU A 42 7.16 5.92 8.46
N LYS A 43 6.18 6.42 9.21
CA LYS A 43 6.34 6.68 10.64
C LYS A 43 6.62 5.41 11.46
N ALA A 44 6.08 4.28 11.03
CA ALA A 44 6.40 2.99 11.65
C ALA A 44 7.81 2.52 11.28
N ARG A 45 8.35 2.93 10.12
CA ARG A 45 9.75 2.67 9.76
C ARG A 45 10.72 3.46 10.63
N ASP A 46 10.36 4.62 11.14
CA ASP A 46 11.21 5.37 12.10
C ASP A 46 11.40 4.65 13.42
N LEU A 47 10.48 3.75 13.78
CA LEU A 47 10.56 2.91 14.96
C LEU A 47 11.45 1.66 14.74
N LYS A 48 11.83 1.36 13.49
CA LYS A 48 12.68 0.21 13.13
C LYS A 48 14.07 0.40 13.76
N GLY A 49 14.46 -0.52 14.64
CA GLY A 49 15.74 -0.47 15.36
C GLY A 49 15.75 0.43 16.61
N ARG A 50 14.64 1.12 16.91
CA ARG A 50 14.47 1.90 18.15
C ARG A 50 13.67 1.16 19.22
N ILE A 51 12.88 0.16 18.81
CA ILE A 51 12.09 -0.66 19.73
C ILE A 51 12.79 -2.01 19.87
N THR A 52 13.08 -2.40 21.12
CA THR A 52 13.53 -3.74 21.46
C THR A 52 12.33 -4.69 21.37
N TRP A 53 12.43 -5.68 20.50
CA TRP A 53 11.40 -6.72 20.40
C TRP A 53 11.53 -7.65 21.61
N GLU A 54 10.56 -7.62 22.52
CA GLU A 54 10.44 -8.57 23.63
C GLU A 54 9.48 -9.69 23.21
N GLY A 55 10.03 -10.77 22.66
CA GLY A 55 9.26 -11.96 22.31
C GLY A 55 10.14 -13.08 21.78
N ASP A 56 9.85 -14.31 22.20
CA ASP A 56 10.55 -15.50 21.72
C ASP A 56 10.05 -15.89 20.32
N LEU A 57 10.88 -15.61 19.33
CA LEU A 57 10.62 -15.89 17.91
C LEU A 57 10.61 -17.38 17.59
N ASP A 58 11.30 -18.21 18.38
CA ASP A 58 11.37 -19.66 18.16
C ASP A 58 10.10 -20.32 18.70
N ALA A 59 9.60 -19.88 19.86
CA ALA A 59 8.32 -20.34 20.41
C ALA A 59 7.13 -20.06 19.47
N LEU A 60 7.12 -18.90 18.77
CA LEU A 60 6.07 -18.53 17.82
C LEU A 60 6.08 -19.37 16.53
N ARG A 61 7.23 -19.96 16.18
CA ARG A 61 7.40 -20.74 14.93
C ARG A 61 7.18 -22.23 15.13
N GLN A 62 7.31 -22.73 16.34
CA GLN A 62 7.11 -24.14 16.66
C GLN A 62 5.64 -24.60 16.63
N ASN A 63 4.68 -23.67 16.49
CA ASN A 63 3.25 -23.98 16.46
C ASN A 63 2.64 -23.93 15.03
N ARG A 64 3.44 -24.23 14.00
CA ARG A 64 3.01 -24.35 12.59
C ARG A 64 3.11 -25.79 12.13
#